data_AF-A0A8C0T964-F1
#
_entry.id   AF-A0A8C0T964-F1
#
_cell.length_a   1.000
_cell.length_b   1.000
_cell.length_c   1.000
_cell.angle_alpha   90.00
_cell.angle_beta   90.00
_cell.angle_gamma   90.00
#
_symmetry.space_group_name_H-M   'P 1'
#
loop_
_entity.id
_entity.type
_entity.pdbx_description
1 polymer ?
#
loop_
_entity_poly.entity_id
_entity_poly.type
_entity_poly.pdbx_seq_one_letter_code
_entity_poly.pdbx_strand_id
1 'polypeptide(L)'
;MAELDVGRHCQVERCRRRDFLPFVCDGCSGVFCLEHRSRESHSCPEVTVIHERLKSDKPTSYPCSFKDCAEKELVPVTCPYCEKNFCLRHRHQSDHECEKLEIPRPRMVATQKLVKDIIDSKTGETASKRRKGAKNSETAAKVALMKLKMRADGDKSLPQTERVYFQVFLPKGSKEKSKPMFFCHRWSIGKVIDFAASLTSLKNDNNKLTAKVTIDYNFPKALG
;
A
#
# COMPACT_ATOMS: atom_id res chain seq x y z
N MET A 1 44.91 -15.40 -2.06
CA MET A 1 43.52 -15.89 -2.04
C MET A 1 43.13 -16.03 -0.58
N ALA A 2 42.28 -15.14 -0.08
CA ALA A 2 41.79 -15.23 1.31
C ALA A 2 40.53 -16.09 1.28
N GLU A 3 40.64 -17.35 1.70
CA GLU A 3 39.46 -18.17 2.00
C GLU A 3 38.80 -17.59 3.24
N LEU A 4 37.66 -16.94 3.06
CA LEU A 4 36.79 -16.56 4.16
C LEU A 4 36.10 -17.85 4.63
N ASP A 5 36.50 -18.36 5.80
CA ASP A 5 35.84 -19.50 6.46
C ASP A 5 34.47 -19.03 7.00
N VAL A 6 33.49 -18.94 6.09
CA VAL A 6 32.14 -18.46 6.40
C VAL A 6 31.28 -19.65 6.84
N GLY A 7 31.03 -19.73 8.14
CA GLY A 7 30.06 -20.65 8.74
C GLY A 7 30.58 -21.28 10.03
N ARG A 8 29.81 -21.22 11.11
CA ARG A 8 30.12 -21.95 12.36
C ARG A 8 29.85 -23.44 12.12
N HIS A 9 30.65 -24.32 12.69
CA HIS A 9 30.42 -25.77 12.65
C HIS A 9 29.62 -26.23 13.86
N CYS A 10 28.82 -27.27 13.66
CA CYS A 10 28.26 -28.01 14.78
C CYS A 10 29.43 -28.62 15.58
N GLN A 11 29.49 -28.34 16.89
CA GLN A 11 30.55 -28.82 17.79
C GLN A 11 30.51 -30.34 18.00
N VAL A 12 29.45 -31.03 17.55
CA VAL A 12 29.41 -32.50 17.51
C VAL A 12 30.35 -33.01 16.41
N GLU A 13 31.39 -33.71 16.83
CA GLU A 13 32.47 -34.24 15.97
C GLU A 13 31.97 -35.07 14.78
N ARG A 14 30.85 -35.78 14.96
CA ARG A 14 30.23 -36.61 13.92
C ARG A 14 29.37 -35.83 12.93
N CYS A 15 28.97 -34.61 13.25
CA CYS A 15 28.09 -33.79 12.41
C CYS A 15 28.88 -32.77 11.60
N ARG A 16 29.65 -31.88 12.26
CA ARG A 16 30.45 -30.79 11.67
C ARG A 16 29.81 -30.02 10.48
N ARG A 17 28.48 -30.01 10.37
CA ARG A 17 27.73 -29.27 9.34
C ARG A 17 28.05 -27.78 9.43
N ARG A 18 28.11 -27.07 8.29
CA ARG A 18 28.43 -25.61 8.20
C ARG A 18 27.20 -24.73 7.91
N ASP A 19 26.21 -25.27 7.18
CA ASP A 19 24.98 -24.55 6.81
C ASP A 19 23.85 -24.85 7.79
N PHE A 20 23.84 -24.15 8.92
CA PHE A 20 22.75 -24.22 9.90
C PHE A 20 22.60 -22.90 10.66
N LEU A 21 21.41 -22.68 11.23
CA LEU A 21 21.17 -21.59 12.16
C LEU A 21 21.83 -21.94 13.51
N PRO A 22 22.83 -21.18 13.99
CA PRO A 22 23.60 -21.55 15.18
C PRO A 22 22.75 -21.52 16.45
N PHE A 23 22.53 -22.71 17.05
CA PHE A 23 21.92 -22.83 18.38
C PHE A 23 23.03 -22.93 19.43
N VAL A 24 23.04 -22.02 20.41
CA VAL A 24 23.99 -22.06 21.53
C VAL A 24 23.34 -22.85 22.67
N CYS A 25 24.07 -23.82 23.24
CA CYS A 25 23.57 -24.56 24.41
C CYS A 25 23.78 -23.75 25.69
N ASP A 26 22.73 -23.55 26.48
CA ASP A 26 22.80 -22.84 27.77
C ASP A 26 23.62 -23.55 28.86
N GLY A 27 23.96 -24.83 28.66
CA GLY A 27 24.83 -25.58 29.58
C GLY A 27 26.30 -25.46 29.19
N CYS A 28 26.69 -26.04 28.06
CA CYS A 28 28.08 -26.09 27.63
C CYS A 28 28.55 -24.92 26.74
N SER A 29 27.67 -23.96 26.42
CA SER A 29 27.94 -22.83 25.51
C SER A 29 28.42 -23.22 24.10
N GLY A 30 28.30 -24.50 23.72
CA GLY A 30 28.64 -24.99 22.39
C GLY A 30 27.62 -24.57 21.33
N VAL A 31 28.06 -24.50 20.06
CA VAL A 31 27.21 -24.16 18.91
C VAL A 31 26.81 -25.43 18.16
N PHE A 32 25.51 -25.62 17.95
CA PHE A 32 24.94 -26.84 17.41
C PHE A 32 23.88 -26.59 16.35
N CYS A 33 23.70 -27.54 15.43
CA CYS A 33 22.64 -27.50 14.43
C CYS A 33 21.28 -27.91 15.01
N LEU A 34 20.22 -27.80 14.21
CA LEU A 34 18.84 -28.12 14.64
C LEU A 34 18.72 -29.53 15.26
N GLU A 35 19.43 -30.51 14.71
CA GLU A 35 19.44 -31.90 15.18
C GLU A 35 20.19 -32.08 16.51
N HIS A 36 21.18 -31.22 16.79
CA HIS A 36 22.05 -31.31 17.96
C HIS A 36 21.76 -30.22 19.01
N ARG A 37 20.64 -29.49 18.88
CA ARG A 37 20.30 -28.35 19.75
C ARG A 37 19.94 -28.76 21.18
N SER A 38 19.42 -29.98 21.38
CA SER A 38 19.01 -30.46 22.70
C SER A 38 20.21 -30.99 23.50
N ARG A 39 20.17 -30.92 24.83
CA ARG A 39 21.25 -31.44 25.69
C ARG A 39 21.52 -32.93 25.47
N GLU A 40 20.48 -33.70 25.17
CA GLU A 40 20.56 -35.13 24.87
C GLU A 40 21.27 -35.41 23.54
N SER A 41 20.97 -34.63 22.50
CA SER A 41 21.47 -34.88 21.15
C SER A 41 22.98 -34.65 21.00
N HIS A 42 23.58 -33.73 21.78
CA HIS A 42 25.02 -33.51 21.78
C HIS A 42 25.74 -34.04 23.04
N SER A 43 25.06 -34.83 23.89
CA SER A 43 25.61 -35.36 25.15
C SER A 43 26.28 -34.26 26.00
N CYS A 44 25.50 -33.25 26.38
CA CYS A 44 25.98 -32.08 27.12
C CYS A 44 26.74 -32.49 28.40
N PRO A 45 27.98 -31.99 28.63
CA PRO A 45 28.75 -32.30 29.84
C PRO A 45 28.16 -31.65 31.11
N GLU A 46 27.48 -30.51 30.96
CA GLU A 46 26.82 -29.79 32.06
C GLU A 46 25.39 -30.30 32.25
N VAL A 47 25.24 -31.44 32.93
CA VAL A 47 23.94 -31.98 33.36
C VAL A 47 23.67 -31.57 34.81
N THR A 48 23.52 -30.27 35.05
CA THR A 48 22.80 -29.81 36.24
C THR A 48 21.33 -29.68 35.84
N VAL A 49 20.55 -30.67 36.24
CA VAL A 49 19.09 -30.72 36.05
C VAL A 49 18.46 -29.72 37.02
N ILE A 50 18.48 -28.44 36.67
CA ILE A 50 17.56 -27.48 37.30
C ILE A 50 16.26 -27.60 36.52
N HIS A 51 15.42 -28.58 36.88
CA HIS A 51 13.99 -28.50 36.58
C HIS A 51 13.38 -27.43 37.49
N GLU A 52 13.72 -26.17 37.22
CA GLU A 52 12.82 -25.10 37.61
C GLU A 52 11.52 -25.37 36.85
N ARG A 53 10.51 -25.86 37.57
CA ARG A 53 9.13 -25.75 37.14
C ARG A 53 8.93 -24.29 36.76
N LEU A 54 8.99 -23.99 35.47
CA LEU A 54 8.40 -22.79 34.90
C LEU A 54 6.99 -22.78 35.48
N LYS A 55 6.76 -21.91 36.46
CA LYS A 55 5.40 -21.61 36.91
C LYS A 55 4.69 -21.28 35.61
N SER A 56 3.65 -22.03 35.27
CA SER A 56 2.84 -21.70 34.11
C SER A 56 2.26 -20.32 34.43
N ASP A 57 2.88 -19.25 33.93
CA ASP A 57 2.23 -17.96 33.83
C ASP A 57 0.97 -18.24 33.04
N LYS A 58 -0.17 -18.25 33.73
CA LYS A 58 -1.46 -18.39 33.08
C LYS A 58 -1.46 -17.32 31.99
N PRO A 59 -1.69 -17.66 30.71
CA PRO A 59 -1.70 -16.66 29.66
C PRO A 59 -2.73 -15.60 30.04
N THR A 60 -2.25 -14.40 30.35
CA THR A 60 -3.10 -13.25 30.65
C THR A 60 -3.91 -12.99 29.38
N SER A 61 -5.20 -13.30 29.43
CA SER A 61 -6.11 -13.07 28.30
C SER A 61 -6.80 -11.72 28.49
N TYR A 62 -6.79 -10.90 27.44
CA TYR A 62 -7.34 -9.56 27.42
C TYR A 62 -8.68 -9.58 26.67
N PRO A 63 -9.82 -9.42 27.36
CA PRO A 63 -11.14 -9.53 26.74
C PRO A 63 -11.48 -8.31 25.88
N CYS A 64 -12.26 -8.52 24.82
CA CYS A 64 -12.80 -7.45 24.01
C CYS A 64 -13.88 -6.66 24.76
N SER A 65 -13.84 -5.33 24.67
CA SER A 65 -14.81 -4.42 25.30
C SER A 65 -15.97 -4.05 24.36
N PHE A 66 -16.02 -4.60 23.14
CA PHE A 66 -17.08 -4.33 22.18
C PHE A 66 -18.35 -5.14 22.51
N LYS A 67 -19.53 -4.55 22.22
CA LYS A 67 -20.83 -5.21 22.45
C LYS A 67 -20.90 -6.50 21.62
N ASP A 68 -21.43 -7.57 22.21
CA ASP A 68 -21.56 -8.89 21.58
C ASP A 68 -20.24 -9.55 21.12
N CYS A 69 -19.10 -9.17 21.70
CA CYS A 69 -17.81 -9.82 21.44
C CYS A 69 -17.24 -10.50 22.70
N ALA A 70 -17.16 -11.83 22.68
CA ALA A 70 -16.56 -12.63 23.76
C ALA A 70 -15.10 -13.05 23.49
N GLU A 71 -14.49 -12.55 22.41
CA GLU A 71 -13.11 -12.86 22.02
C GLU A 71 -12.11 -12.27 23.02
N LYS A 72 -11.00 -12.99 23.24
CA LYS A 72 -9.91 -12.60 24.12
C LYS A 72 -8.60 -12.77 23.39
N GLU A 73 -7.71 -11.80 23.57
CA GLU A 73 -6.39 -11.81 22.97
C GLU A 73 -5.31 -12.10 24.01
N LEU A 74 -4.19 -12.68 23.58
CA LEU A 74 -3.02 -12.89 24.44
C LEU A 74 -2.21 -11.61 24.65
N VAL A 75 -2.47 -10.60 23.82
CA VAL A 75 -1.83 -9.29 23.85
C VAL A 75 -2.86 -8.20 24.11
N PRO A 76 -2.51 -7.15 24.87
CA PRO A 76 -3.39 -6.01 25.04
C PRO A 76 -3.51 -5.23 23.73
N VAL A 77 -4.74 -4.97 23.29
CA VAL A 77 -5.06 -4.17 22.11
C VAL A 77 -5.93 -3.01 22.55
N THR A 78 -5.27 -1.96 23.05
CA THR A 78 -5.94 -0.76 23.57
C THR A 78 -6.15 0.27 22.47
N CYS A 79 -7.38 0.79 22.36
CA CYS A 79 -7.66 1.90 21.46
C CYS A 79 -7.04 3.21 22.01
N PRO A 80 -6.26 3.97 21.23
CA PRO A 80 -5.61 5.19 21.71
C PRO A 80 -6.61 6.35 21.97
N TYR A 81 -7.87 6.17 21.61
CA TYR A 81 -8.90 7.19 21.75
C TYR A 81 -9.81 6.93 22.95
N CYS A 82 -10.41 5.75 23.04
CA CYS A 82 -11.32 5.40 24.14
C CYS A 82 -10.65 4.58 25.25
N GLU A 83 -9.37 4.24 25.12
CA GLU A 83 -8.55 3.55 26.14
C GLU A 83 -9.06 2.16 26.58
N LYS A 84 -10.08 1.62 25.89
CA LYS A 84 -10.62 0.28 26.12
C LYS A 84 -9.83 -0.78 25.32
N ASN A 85 -9.84 -2.02 25.82
CA ASN A 85 -9.21 -3.16 25.18
C ASN A 85 -10.17 -3.87 24.21
N PHE A 86 -9.69 -4.26 23.04
CA PHE A 86 -10.48 -4.95 22.01
C PHE A 86 -9.77 -6.23 21.53
N CYS A 87 -10.44 -7.04 20.73
CA CYS A 87 -9.79 -8.12 20.00
C CYS A 87 -9.20 -7.60 18.68
N LEU A 88 -8.44 -8.44 17.96
CA LEU A 88 -7.87 -8.05 16.67
C LEU A 88 -8.93 -7.68 15.63
N ARG A 89 -10.14 -8.25 15.73
CA ARG A 89 -11.27 -7.95 14.84
C ARG A 89 -11.92 -6.58 15.12
N HIS A 90 -11.83 -6.09 16.35
CA HIS A 90 -12.45 -4.83 16.78
C HIS A 90 -11.40 -3.76 17.14
N ARG A 91 -10.17 -3.90 16.62
CA ARG A 91 -9.06 -2.99 16.91
C ARG A 91 -9.25 -1.58 16.36
N HIS A 92 -9.91 -1.42 15.21
CA HIS A 92 -10.11 -0.10 14.61
C HIS A 92 -11.34 0.62 15.18
N GLN A 93 -11.31 1.95 15.17
CA GLN A 93 -12.36 2.80 15.77
C GLN A 93 -13.76 2.53 15.19
N SER A 94 -13.86 2.25 13.89
CA SER A 94 -15.13 1.93 13.23
C SER A 94 -15.68 0.57 13.63
N ASP A 95 -14.82 -0.39 13.92
CA ASP A 95 -15.22 -1.77 14.23
C ASP A 95 -15.76 -1.90 15.66
N HIS A 96 -15.30 -1.06 16.59
CA HIS A 96 -15.77 -1.07 17.98
C HIS A 96 -16.71 0.09 18.35
N GLU A 97 -17.27 0.80 17.37
CA GLU A 97 -18.12 1.97 17.59
C GLU A 97 -17.50 2.96 18.60
N CYS A 98 -16.27 3.39 18.32
CA CYS A 98 -15.49 4.19 19.27
C CYS A 98 -16.23 5.47 19.66
N GLU A 99 -16.33 5.72 20.98
CA GLU A 99 -16.99 6.91 21.53
C GLU A 99 -16.40 8.23 21.03
N LYS A 100 -15.10 8.23 20.66
CA LYS A 100 -14.40 9.40 20.13
C LYS A 100 -14.27 9.39 18.60
N LEU A 101 -15.02 8.53 17.89
CA LEU A 101 -15.04 8.56 16.44
C LEU A 101 -15.90 9.74 15.98
N GLU A 102 -15.26 10.80 15.48
CA GLU A 102 -15.95 11.83 14.72
C GLU A 102 -16.39 11.26 13.38
N ILE A 103 -17.61 10.72 13.31
CA ILE A 103 -18.20 10.30 12.04
C ILE A 103 -18.38 11.57 11.19
N PRO A 104 -17.73 11.67 10.01
CA PRO A 104 -17.93 12.80 9.12
C PRO A 104 -19.42 12.89 8.80
N ARG A 105 -20.07 14.00 9.18
CA ARG A 105 -21.50 14.20 8.93
C ARG A 105 -21.76 13.94 7.44
N PRO A 106 -22.70 13.06 7.08
CA PRO A 106 -22.97 12.78 5.68
C PRO A 106 -23.37 14.09 5.01
N ARG A 107 -22.53 14.52 4.06
CA ARG A 107 -22.63 15.79 3.32
C ARG A 107 -23.87 15.88 2.41
N MET A 108 -24.84 14.97 2.58
CA MET A 108 -25.88 14.63 1.59
C MET A 108 -27.29 15.10 1.93
N VAL A 109 -27.55 15.71 3.08
CA VAL A 109 -28.92 16.15 3.42
C VAL A 109 -29.36 17.34 2.54
N ALA A 110 -28.44 18.22 2.15
CA ALA A 110 -28.74 19.35 1.27
C ALA A 110 -28.83 18.98 -0.23
N THR A 111 -28.29 17.82 -0.63
CA THR A 111 -28.17 17.43 -2.05
C THR A 111 -29.39 16.69 -2.58
N GLN A 112 -30.26 16.15 -1.71
CA GLN A 112 -31.44 15.39 -2.14
C GLN A 112 -32.52 16.27 -2.78
N LYS A 113 -32.75 17.49 -2.27
CA LYS A 113 -33.70 18.44 -2.87
C LYS A 113 -33.21 18.91 -4.25
N LEU A 114 -31.93 19.28 -4.35
CA LEU A 114 -31.30 19.65 -5.63
C LEU A 114 -31.38 18.53 -6.68
N VAL A 115 -31.22 17.27 -6.28
CA VAL A 115 -31.33 16.13 -7.21
C VAL A 115 -32.76 15.97 -7.73
N LYS A 116 -33.79 16.16 -6.89
CA LYS A 116 -35.20 16.14 -7.33
C LYS A 116 -35.50 17.27 -8.32
N ASP A 117 -35.11 18.50 -7.98
CA ASP A 117 -35.33 19.67 -8.85
C ASP A 117 -34.64 19.52 -10.22
N ILE A 118 -33.48 18.86 -10.29
CA ILE A 118 -32.76 18.58 -11.54
C ILE A 118 -33.48 17.52 -12.39
N ILE A 119 -34.05 16.49 -11.77
CA ILE A 119 -34.79 15.43 -12.47
C ILE A 119 -36.11 16.00 -13.04
N ASP A 120 -36.80 16.80 -12.25
CA ASP A 120 -38.06 17.44 -12.64
C ASP A 120 -37.86 18.48 -13.76
N SER A 121 -36.69 19.12 -13.82
CA SER A 121 -36.34 20.07 -14.89
C SER A 121 -35.98 19.43 -16.24
N LYS A 122 -35.92 18.09 -16.32
CA LYS A 122 -35.42 17.37 -17.51
C LYS A 122 -36.52 16.81 -18.43
N THR A 123 -37.79 16.99 -18.07
CA THR A 123 -38.96 16.49 -18.83
C THR A 123 -39.56 17.52 -19.79
N GLY A 124 -38.96 18.71 -19.94
CA GLY A 124 -39.33 19.68 -20.98
C GLY A 124 -38.16 19.97 -21.92
N GLU A 125 -38.25 19.52 -23.18
CA GLU A 125 -37.38 20.03 -24.24
C GLU A 125 -37.67 21.52 -24.45
N THR A 126 -36.64 22.37 -24.33
CA THR A 126 -36.26 23.37 -25.35
C THR A 126 -35.07 24.22 -24.88
N ALA A 127 -34.15 24.44 -25.83
CA ALA A 127 -33.06 25.42 -25.88
C ALA A 127 -32.75 26.24 -24.61
N SER A 128 -31.70 25.87 -23.86
CA SER A 128 -31.17 26.72 -22.78
C SER A 128 -29.82 27.34 -23.15
N LYS A 129 -29.82 28.68 -23.22
CA LYS A 129 -28.61 29.52 -23.26
C LYS A 129 -27.62 29.03 -22.20
N ARG A 130 -26.40 28.74 -22.65
CA ARG A 130 -25.26 28.30 -21.83
C ARG A 130 -25.04 29.30 -20.68
N ARG A 131 -25.59 29.03 -19.50
CA ARG A 131 -25.29 29.80 -18.27
C ARG A 131 -23.80 29.62 -18.01
N LYS A 132 -23.02 30.68 -18.23
CA LYS A 132 -21.60 30.74 -17.81
C LYS A 132 -21.61 30.74 -16.28
N GLY A 133 -21.47 29.55 -15.68
CA GLY A 133 -21.28 29.41 -14.24
C GLY A 133 -20.10 30.25 -13.77
N ALA A 134 -20.22 30.80 -12.56
CA ALA A 134 -19.18 31.58 -11.91
C ALA A 134 -17.83 30.84 -11.97
N LYS A 135 -16.75 31.57 -12.29
CA LYS A 135 -15.39 31.04 -12.41
C LYS A 135 -14.82 30.68 -11.03
N ASN A 136 -15.32 29.64 -10.38
CA ASN A 136 -14.60 29.04 -9.25
C ASN A 136 -13.45 28.17 -9.78
N SER A 137 -12.25 28.73 -9.84
CA SER A 137 -11.06 28.04 -10.35
C SER A 137 -10.83 26.68 -9.70
N GLU A 138 -11.11 26.57 -8.40
CA GLU A 138 -10.92 25.34 -7.63
C GLU A 138 -11.89 24.22 -8.04
N THR A 139 -13.17 24.54 -8.25
CA THR A 139 -14.15 23.53 -8.69
C THR A 139 -13.95 23.20 -10.16
N ALA A 140 -13.56 24.19 -10.98
CA ALA A 140 -13.17 23.95 -12.37
C ALA A 140 -11.95 23.00 -12.48
N ALA A 141 -10.95 23.14 -11.59
CA ALA A 141 -9.78 22.27 -11.53
C ALA A 141 -10.14 20.83 -11.13
N LYS A 142 -11.00 20.66 -10.12
CA LYS A 142 -11.50 19.34 -9.72
C LYS A 142 -12.27 18.65 -10.85
N VAL A 143 -13.15 19.40 -11.54
CA VAL A 143 -13.90 18.89 -12.69
C VAL A 143 -12.97 18.53 -13.86
N ALA A 144 -11.91 19.31 -14.11
CA ALA A 144 -10.91 19.00 -15.12
C ALA A 144 -10.17 17.69 -14.80
N LEU A 145 -9.76 17.49 -13.54
CA LEU A 145 -9.10 16.27 -13.09
C LEU A 145 -10.03 15.05 -13.17
N MET A 146 -11.31 15.20 -12.83
CA MET A 146 -12.30 14.13 -13.01
C MET A 146 -12.46 13.77 -14.49
N LYS A 147 -12.56 14.76 -15.39
CA LYS A 147 -12.63 14.52 -16.84
C LYS A 147 -11.38 13.84 -17.39
N LEU A 148 -10.21 14.21 -16.88
CA LEU A 148 -8.93 13.58 -17.23
C LEU A 148 -8.97 12.10 -16.84
N LYS A 149 -9.28 11.79 -15.57
CA LYS A 149 -9.33 10.41 -15.06
C LYS A 149 -10.37 9.54 -15.78
N MET A 150 -11.51 10.10 -16.16
CA MET A 150 -12.58 9.39 -16.86
C MET A 150 -12.22 8.96 -18.28
N ARG A 151 -11.31 9.69 -18.94
CA ARG A 151 -10.93 9.45 -20.35
C ARG A 151 -9.53 8.87 -20.51
N ALA A 152 -8.75 8.86 -19.42
CA ALA A 152 -7.36 8.44 -19.45
C ALA A 152 -7.24 6.95 -19.77
N ASP A 153 -6.37 6.65 -20.72
CA ASP A 153 -6.08 5.32 -21.20
C ASP A 153 -4.69 4.87 -20.72
N GLY A 154 -4.53 3.58 -20.41
CA GLY A 154 -3.31 3.06 -19.79
C GLY A 154 -3.42 1.61 -19.35
N ASP A 155 -2.41 1.10 -18.65
CA ASP A 155 -2.36 -0.29 -18.20
C ASP A 155 -3.37 -0.56 -17.07
N LYS A 156 -4.41 -1.34 -17.39
CA LYS A 156 -5.51 -1.68 -16.47
C LYS A 156 -5.06 -2.47 -15.25
N SER A 157 -3.91 -3.15 -15.31
CA SER A 157 -3.35 -3.93 -14.20
C SER A 157 -2.81 -3.07 -13.05
N LEU A 158 -2.48 -1.80 -13.32
CA LEU A 158 -1.94 -0.89 -12.32
C LEU A 158 -3.02 -0.52 -11.29
N PRO A 159 -2.78 -0.65 -9.97
CA PRO A 159 -3.73 -0.23 -8.94
C PRO A 159 -3.87 1.30 -8.91
N GLN A 160 -5.05 1.80 -8.51
CA GLN A 160 -5.36 3.24 -8.53
C GLN A 160 -4.36 4.10 -7.73
N THR A 161 -3.79 3.54 -6.66
CA THR A 161 -2.78 4.18 -5.80
C THR A 161 -1.49 4.49 -6.53
N GLU A 162 -1.15 3.70 -7.55
CA GLU A 162 0.09 3.88 -8.32
C GLU A 162 -0.10 4.72 -9.58
N ARG A 163 -1.34 5.01 -9.98
CA ARG A 163 -1.67 5.71 -11.22
C ARG A 163 -1.46 7.22 -11.09
N VAL A 164 -0.64 7.76 -11.98
CA VAL A 164 -0.49 9.21 -12.22
C VAL A 164 -1.08 9.53 -13.58
N TYR A 165 -1.89 10.58 -13.64
CA TYR A 165 -2.66 10.95 -14.82
C TYR A 165 -2.05 12.18 -15.48
N PHE A 166 -1.85 12.13 -16.80
CA PHE A 166 -1.30 13.22 -17.58
C PHE A 166 -2.15 13.50 -18.82
N GLN A 167 -2.20 14.78 -19.22
CA GLN A 167 -2.63 15.17 -20.55
C GLN A 167 -1.40 15.12 -21.46
N VAL A 168 -1.25 14.06 -22.26
CA VAL A 168 -0.08 13.89 -23.13
C VAL A 168 -0.33 14.61 -24.45
N PHE A 169 0.54 15.56 -24.79
CA PHE A 169 0.48 16.29 -26.06
C PHE A 169 1.30 15.55 -27.12
N LEU A 170 0.70 15.38 -28.29
CA LEU A 170 1.28 14.60 -29.38
C LEU A 170 1.95 15.54 -30.41
N PRO A 171 3.01 15.09 -31.10
CA PRO A 171 3.74 15.90 -32.07
C PRO A 171 2.87 16.29 -33.27
N LYS A 172 3.22 17.40 -33.93
CA LYS A 172 2.52 17.93 -35.12
C LYS A 172 2.56 16.88 -36.24
N GLY A 173 1.44 16.17 -36.46
CA GLY A 173 1.33 15.06 -37.40
C GLY A 173 0.43 13.91 -36.91
N SER A 174 0.08 13.88 -35.63
CA SER A 174 -0.88 12.93 -35.06
C SER A 174 -2.34 13.33 -35.32
N LYS A 175 -3.25 12.34 -35.34
CA LYS A 175 -4.71 12.54 -35.51
C LYS A 175 -5.32 13.38 -34.39
N GLU A 176 -4.78 13.31 -33.19
CA GLU A 176 -5.23 14.05 -32.02
C GLU A 176 -4.11 14.98 -31.51
N LYS A 177 -4.47 16.16 -31.00
CA LYS A 177 -3.50 17.12 -30.42
C LYS A 177 -3.00 16.69 -29.04
N SER A 178 -3.83 15.98 -28.30
CA SER A 178 -3.50 15.50 -26.97
C SER A 178 -4.41 14.36 -26.57
N LYS A 179 -3.87 13.36 -25.89
CA LYS A 179 -4.61 12.20 -25.37
C LYS A 179 -4.38 12.10 -23.85
N PRO A 180 -5.44 11.97 -23.03
CA PRO A 180 -5.29 11.72 -21.60
C PRO A 180 -4.77 10.29 -21.40
N MET A 181 -3.75 10.13 -20.56
CA MET A 181 -3.13 8.84 -20.26
C MET A 181 -2.82 8.70 -18.77
N PHE A 182 -2.67 7.46 -18.30
CA PHE A 182 -2.17 7.21 -16.95
C PHE A 182 -1.01 6.20 -16.94
N PHE A 183 -0.07 6.40 -16.00
CA PHE A 183 1.15 5.60 -15.87
C PHE A 183 1.42 5.28 -14.40
N CYS A 184 2.30 4.31 -14.13
CA CYS A 184 2.78 4.05 -12.78
C CYS A 184 3.75 5.17 -12.36
N HIS A 185 3.57 5.74 -11.18
CA HIS A 185 4.49 6.75 -10.62
C HIS A 185 5.94 6.26 -10.45
N ARG A 186 6.18 4.95 -10.47
CA ARG A 186 7.51 4.32 -10.34
C ARG A 186 8.24 4.16 -11.68
N TRP A 187 7.60 4.43 -12.81
CA TRP A 187 8.21 4.24 -14.13
C TRP A 187 9.23 5.34 -14.43
N SER A 188 10.33 4.94 -15.07
CA SER A 188 11.27 5.90 -15.65
C SER A 188 10.61 6.67 -16.80
N ILE A 189 11.08 7.89 -17.04
CA ILE A 189 10.58 8.73 -18.14
C ILE A 189 10.67 8.00 -19.48
N GLY A 190 11.77 7.28 -19.73
CA GLY A 190 11.93 6.45 -20.95
C GLY A 190 10.80 5.43 -21.11
N LYS A 191 10.50 4.66 -20.06
CA LYS A 191 9.41 3.68 -20.07
C LYS A 191 8.03 4.33 -20.28
N VAL A 192 7.81 5.52 -19.72
CA VAL A 192 6.58 6.30 -19.93
C VAL A 192 6.45 6.72 -21.40
N ILE A 193 7.53 7.21 -22.01
CA ILE A 193 7.55 7.61 -23.43
C ILE A 193 7.33 6.41 -24.33
N ASP A 194 8.02 5.31 -24.08
CA ASP A 194 7.88 4.07 -24.85
C ASP A 194 6.43 3.57 -24.82
N PHE A 195 5.84 3.53 -23.62
CA PHE A 195 4.46 3.10 -23.45
C PHE A 195 3.46 4.07 -24.11
N ALA A 196 3.65 5.39 -23.96
CA ALA A 196 2.81 6.40 -24.59
C ALA A 196 2.87 6.33 -26.12
N ALA A 197 4.06 6.08 -26.68
CA ALA A 197 4.25 5.89 -28.11
C ALA A 197 3.57 4.61 -28.63
N SER A 198 3.68 3.49 -27.90
CA SER A 198 2.95 2.26 -28.20
C SER A 198 1.44 2.49 -28.20
N LEU A 199 0.92 3.25 -27.23
CA LEU A 199 -0.52 3.53 -27.07
C LEU A 199 -1.08 4.53 -28.10
N THR A 200 -0.21 5.31 -28.75
CA THR A 200 -0.57 6.27 -29.81
C THR A 200 -0.13 5.83 -31.20
N SER A 201 0.43 4.62 -31.31
CA SER A 201 1.04 4.09 -32.54
C SER A 201 2.04 5.07 -33.19
N LEU A 202 2.76 5.83 -32.36
CA LEU A 202 3.82 6.72 -32.83
C LEU A 202 5.14 5.94 -32.91
N LYS A 203 5.92 6.19 -33.97
CA LYS A 203 7.27 5.65 -34.06
C LYS A 203 8.14 6.35 -33.01
N ASN A 204 8.66 5.57 -32.07
CA ASN A 204 9.58 6.02 -31.06
C ASN A 204 11.01 5.66 -31.48
N ASP A 205 11.76 6.65 -31.93
CA ASP A 205 13.16 6.53 -32.35
C ASP A 205 14.12 7.06 -31.26
N ASN A 206 13.77 6.95 -29.96
CA ASN A 206 14.61 7.46 -28.85
C ASN A 206 16.02 6.85 -28.77
N ASN A 207 16.27 5.75 -29.49
CA ASN A 207 17.59 5.13 -29.61
C ASN A 207 18.46 5.72 -30.74
N LYS A 208 17.95 6.72 -31.48
CA LYS A 208 18.71 7.42 -32.53
C LYS A 208 19.15 8.79 -31.99
N LEU A 209 20.47 9.01 -31.91
CA LEU A 209 21.11 10.23 -31.39
C LEU A 209 20.69 11.54 -32.10
N THR A 210 19.98 11.46 -33.22
CA THR A 210 19.58 12.59 -34.07
C THR A 210 18.08 12.94 -34.02
N ALA A 211 17.27 12.23 -33.23
CA ALA A 211 15.84 12.48 -33.15
C ALA A 211 15.52 13.70 -32.24
N LYS A 212 14.72 14.65 -32.73
CA LYS A 212 14.20 15.75 -31.91
C LYS A 212 13.32 15.18 -30.80
N VAL A 213 13.63 15.52 -29.54
CA VAL A 213 12.83 15.16 -28.36
C VAL A 213 11.39 15.62 -28.59
N THR A 214 10.45 14.67 -28.70
CA THR A 214 9.10 14.89 -29.22
C THR A 214 8.09 15.37 -28.18
N ILE A 215 8.51 15.68 -26.96
CA ILE A 215 7.60 16.01 -25.86
C ILE A 215 8.11 17.24 -25.11
N ASP A 216 7.45 18.37 -25.37
CA ASP A 216 7.60 19.61 -24.59
C ASP A 216 6.95 19.40 -23.21
N TYR A 217 7.76 19.42 -22.16
CA TYR A 217 7.30 19.28 -20.77
C TYR A 217 6.94 20.65 -20.19
N ASN A 218 5.65 21.03 -20.25
CA ASN A 218 5.15 22.09 -19.39
C ASN A 218 4.56 21.46 -18.13
N PHE A 219 5.37 21.36 -17.07
CA PHE A 219 4.92 20.95 -15.74
C PHE A 219 3.98 22.03 -15.18
N PRO A 220 2.70 21.75 -14.90
CA PRO A 220 1.94 22.62 -14.01
C PRO A 220 2.59 22.50 -12.64
N LYS A 221 3.17 23.61 -12.14
CA LYS A 221 3.68 23.75 -10.78
C LYS A 221 2.66 23.15 -9.82
N ALA A 222 3.11 22.19 -9.01
CA ALA A 222 2.36 21.72 -7.85
C ALA A 222 2.04 22.96 -7.00
N LEU A 223 0.74 23.27 -6.88
CA LEU A 223 0.26 24.23 -5.90
C LEU A 223 0.43 23.56 -4.54
N GLY A 224 1.48 23.98 -3.82
CA GLY A 224 1.61 23.78 -2.38
C GLY A 224 0.65 24.69 -1.62
#